data_AF-A0A7V9BEN4-F1
#
_entry.id   AF-A0A7V9BEN4-F1
#
_cell.length_a   1.000
_cell.length_b   1.000
_cell.length_c   1.000
_cell.angle_alpha   90.00
_cell.angle_beta   90.00
_cell.angle_gamma   90.00
#
_symmetry.space_group_name_H-M   'P 1'
#
loop_
_entity.id
_entity.type
_entity.pdbx_description
1 polymer ?
#
loop_
_entity_poly.entity_id
_entity_poly.type
_entity_poly.pdbx_seq_one_letter_code
_entity_poly.pdbx_strand_id
1 'polypeptide(L)' 'MAHGLGLRTIAEFVENERTLSLLQEYGIDFIQGYHVGRPRPLS' A
#
# COMPACT_ATOMS: atom_id res chain seq x y z
N MET A 1 -1.29 -7.51 -13.97
CA MET A 1 -2.62 -7.61 -14.60
C MET A 1 -3.41 -6.31 -14.48
N ALA A 2 -3.63 -5.78 -13.26
CA ALA A 2 -4.36 -4.51 -13.04
C ALA A 2 -3.83 -3.33 -13.89
N HIS A 3 -2.51 -3.11 -13.92
CA HIS A 3 -1.93 -2.03 -14.75
C HIS A 3 -2.18 -2.19 -16.24
N GLY A 4 -2.22 -3.42 -16.76
CA GLY A 4 -2.57 -3.70 -18.16
C GLY A 4 -4.02 -3.38 -18.50
N LEU A 5 -4.88 -3.27 -17.49
CA LEU A 5 -6.28 -2.82 -17.61
C LEU A 5 -6.44 -1.32 -17.29
N GLY A 6 -5.35 -0.59 -17.08
CA GLY A 6 -5.37 0.82 -16.68
C GLY A 6 -5.87 1.06 -15.24
N LEU A 7 -5.89 0.03 -14.40
CA LEU A 7 -6.32 0.11 -13.00
C LEU A 7 -5.14 0.38 -12.08
N ARG A 8 -5.39 1.14 -11.01
CA ARG A 8 -4.44 1.34 -9.89
C ARG A 8 -4.73 0.31 -8.79
N THR A 9 -3.68 -0.07 -8.08
CA THR A 9 -3.69 -1.09 -7.03
C THR A 9 -3.48 -0.47 -5.66
N ILE A 10 -4.10 -1.05 -4.63
CA ILE A 10 -3.85 -0.70 -3.24
C ILE A 10 -3.60 -1.97 -2.43
N ALA A 11 -2.60 -1.94 -1.57
CA ALA A 11 -2.37 -2.93 -0.54
C ALA A 11 -2.71 -2.34 0.84
N GLU A 12 -3.65 -2.97 1.53
CA GLU A 12 -4.05 -2.62 2.90
C GLU A 12 -3.43 -3.59 3.93
N PHE A 13 -3.49 -3.22 5.21
CA PHE A 13 -2.97 -4.00 6.34
C PHE A 13 -1.44 -4.21 6.34
N VAL A 14 -0.67 -3.21 5.89
CA VAL A 14 0.80 -3.26 5.98
C VAL A 14 1.30 -2.91 7.39
N GLU A 15 1.85 -3.89 8.09
CA GLU A 15 2.23 -3.77 9.51
C GLU A 15 3.74 -3.81 9.78
N ASN A 16 4.58 -3.99 8.75
CA ASN A 16 6.03 -3.98 8.92
C ASN A 16 6.78 -3.53 7.65
N GLU A 17 8.05 -3.16 7.85
CA GLU A 17 8.96 -2.67 6.81
C GLU A 17 9.19 -3.70 5.70
N ARG A 18 9.34 -4.97 6.04
CA ARG A 18 9.61 -6.03 5.04
C ARG A 18 8.45 -6.14 4.04
N THR A 19 7.22 -6.11 4.52
CA THR A 19 6.03 -6.11 3.66
C THR A 19 5.97 -4.84 2.81
N LEU A 20 6.27 -3.67 3.39
CA LEU A 20 6.32 -2.41 2.64
C LEU A 20 7.32 -2.48 1.47
N SER A 21 8.57 -2.91 1.73
CA SER A 21 9.61 -2.99 0.70
C SER A 21 9.22 -3.92 -0.45
N LEU A 22 8.65 -5.09 -0.14
CA LEU A 22 8.19 -6.03 -1.16
C LEU A 22 7.06 -5.46 -2.02
N LEU A 23 6.09 -4.78 -1.41
CA LEU A 23 4.96 -4.18 -2.14
C LEU A 23 5.43 -3.06 -3.07
N GLN A 24 6.43 -2.29 -2.67
CA GLN A 24 7.06 -1.28 -3.53
C GLN A 24 7.81 -1.93 -4.70
N GLU A 25 8.57 -3.00 -4.45
CA GLU A 25 9.25 -3.78 -5.50
C GLU A 25 8.26 -4.38 -6.49
N TYR A 26 7.09 -4.84 -6.02
CA TYR A 26 6.02 -5.40 -6.85
C TYR A 26 5.23 -4.34 -7.63
N GLY A 27 5.53 -3.06 -7.44
CA GLY A 27 4.90 -1.96 -8.17
C GLY A 27 3.48 -1.64 -7.72
N ILE A 28 3.15 -1.85 -6.45
CA ILE A 28 1.85 -1.43 -5.90
C ILE A 28 1.75 0.10 -5.87
N ASP A 29 0.63 0.66 -6.32
CA ASP A 29 0.47 2.10 -6.50
C ASP A 29 0.19 2.84 -5.18
N PHE A 30 -0.58 2.23 -4.28
CA PHE A 30 -0.94 2.80 -2.98
C PHE A 30 -0.77 1.79 -1.85
N ILE A 31 -0.35 2.27 -0.68
CA ILE A 31 -0.09 1.42 0.47
C ILE A 31 -0.73 2.05 1.71
N GLN A 32 -1.49 1.24 2.45
CA GLN A 32 -2.07 1.59 3.74
C GLN A 32 -1.76 0.51 4.78
N GLY A 33 -1.44 0.93 6.00
CA GLY A 33 -1.31 0.04 7.14
C GLY A 33 -0.65 0.75 8.31
N TYR A 34 -0.65 0.12 9.48
CA TYR A 34 -0.12 0.73 10.70
C TYR A 34 1.37 1.05 10.65
N HIS A 35 2.13 0.37 9.79
CA HIS A 35 3.52 0.72 9.50
C HIS A 35 3.64 2.06 8.75
N VAL A 36 2.69 2.35 7.86
CA VAL A 36 2.63 3.63 7.11
C VAL A 36 2.05 4.75 7.96
N GLY A 37 1.00 4.45 8.74
CA GLY A 37 0.36 5.40 9.64
C GLY A 37 -0.92 4.85 10.24
N ARG A 38 -1.28 5.32 11.43
CA ARG A 38 -2.55 4.97 12.08
C ARG A 38 -3.66 5.93 11.63
N PRO A 39 -4.92 5.45 11.50
CA PRO A 39 -6.06 6.33 11.30
C PRO A 39 -6.11 7.42 12.35
N ARG A 40 -6.42 8.64 11.92
CA ARG A 40 -6.54 9.82 12.79
C ARG A 40 -7.71 10.68 12.32
N PRO A 41 -8.38 11.42 13.21
CA PRO A 41 -9.44 12.36 12.82
C PRO A 41 -8.96 13.33 11.74
N LEU A 42 -9.86 13.69 10.83
CA LEU A 42 -9.67 14.82 9.95
C LEU A 42 -10.01 16.08 10.76
N SER A 43 -9.05 17.00 10.85
CA SER A 43 -9.20 18.30 11.52
C SER A 43 -9.81 19.33 10.58
#